data_AF-A0A2X0KHW1-F1
#
_entry.id   AF-A0A2X0KHW1-F1
#
_cell.length_a   1.000
_cell.length_b   1.000
_cell.length_c   1.000
_cell.angle_alpha   90.00
_cell.angle_beta   90.00
_cell.angle_gamma   90.00
#
_symmetry.space_group_name_H-M   'P 1'
#
loop_
_entity.id
_entity.type
_entity.pdbx_description
1 polymer ?
#
loop_
_entity_poly.entity_id
_entity_poly.type
_entity_poly.pdbx_seq_one_letter_code
_entity_poly.pdbx_strand_id
1 'polypeptide(L)'
;MVLVLDPTLGAVRHSGYCLLIRRSLTFPTLHSYIPIKVDYTDLFDVMAFFAGDLRGENAHDDLAQIIARQGQEFAQTHRRYADMEAYVFRLALEWARCSASDRASMDYFGPGT
;
A
#
# COMPACT_ATOMS: atom_id res chain seq x y z
N MET A 1 -13.46 -19.63 17.79
CA MET A 1 -12.15 -20.33 17.75
C MET A 1 -11.11 -19.27 17.42
N VAL A 2 -10.47 -18.74 18.46
CA VAL A 2 -9.47 -17.68 18.35
C VAL A 2 -8.18 -18.35 17.89
N LEU A 3 -7.81 -18.14 16.63
CA LEU A 3 -6.49 -18.51 16.14
C LEU A 3 -5.51 -17.42 16.58
N VAL A 4 -4.81 -17.69 17.67
CA VAL A 4 -3.57 -17.00 18.02
C VAL A 4 -2.52 -17.47 17.01
N LEU A 5 -2.13 -16.60 16.07
CA LEU A 5 -1.03 -16.87 15.15
C LEU A 5 0.25 -16.27 15.72
N ASP A 6 1.17 -17.19 16.06
CA ASP A 6 2.51 -16.96 16.59
C ASP A 6 3.40 -16.20 15.57
N PRO A 7 4.10 -15.13 15.96
CA PRO A 7 4.87 -14.29 15.05
C PRO A 7 6.27 -14.81 14.68
N THR A 8 6.66 -16.03 15.07
CA THR A 8 8.10 -16.41 15.09
C THR A 8 8.61 -17.42 14.05
N LEU A 9 7.79 -18.03 13.17
CA LEU A 9 8.29 -19.10 12.29
C LEU A 9 8.50 -18.68 10.82
N GLY A 10 9.75 -18.31 10.54
CA GLY A 10 10.28 -18.04 9.21
C GLY A 10 10.56 -19.32 8.41
N ALA A 11 10.14 -19.27 7.13
CA ALA A 11 10.69 -19.95 5.97
C ALA A 11 10.68 -21.50 5.90
N VAL A 12 10.03 -22.00 4.84
CA VAL A 12 10.31 -23.32 4.23
C VAL A 12 10.79 -23.07 2.80
N ARG A 13 11.99 -23.55 2.47
CA ARG A 13 12.59 -23.53 1.13
C ARG A 13 12.33 -24.85 0.42
N HIS A 14 11.83 -24.81 -0.82
CA HIS A 14 12.09 -25.86 -1.81
C HIS A 14 12.14 -25.29 -3.24
N SER A 15 13.25 -25.64 -3.90
CA SER A 15 13.46 -25.86 -5.34
C SER A 15 12.89 -24.88 -6.37
N GLY A 16 13.82 -24.17 -7.04
CA GLY A 16 13.68 -23.63 -8.40
C GLY A 16 12.69 -22.48 -8.54
N TYR A 17 13.16 -21.32 -9.00
CA TYR A 17 12.32 -20.13 -9.30
C TYR A 17 11.57 -19.56 -8.09
N CYS A 18 12.32 -18.97 -7.16
CA CYS A 18 11.74 -18.00 -6.23
C CYS A 18 11.59 -16.67 -6.96
N LEU A 19 10.52 -16.52 -7.74
CA LEU A 19 10.04 -15.21 -8.17
C LEU A 19 9.70 -14.45 -6.88
N LEU A 20 10.58 -13.53 -6.46
CA LEU A 20 10.41 -12.66 -5.30
C LEU A 20 9.33 -11.60 -5.55
N ILE A 21 8.11 -12.06 -5.84
CA ILE A 21 6.88 -11.31 -5.64
C ILE A 21 5.98 -12.19 -4.75
N ARG A 22 6.51 -12.56 -3.58
CA ARG A 22 5.70 -13.08 -2.48
C ARG A 22 5.93 -12.30 -1.19
N ARG A 23 6.20 -11.00 -1.30
CA ARG A 23 5.79 -10.12 -0.21
C ARG A 23 4.28 -10.09 -0.32
N SER A 24 3.63 -10.89 0.53
CA SER A 24 2.23 -10.66 0.87
C SER A 24 2.12 -9.15 1.07
N LEU A 25 1.48 -8.48 0.13
CA LEU A 25 1.09 -7.09 0.28
C LEU A 25 -0.07 -7.15 1.27
N THR A 26 0.23 -7.57 2.50
CA THR A 26 -0.64 -7.41 3.64
C THR A 26 -0.63 -5.91 3.83
N PHE A 27 -1.51 -5.20 3.12
CA PHE A 27 -1.79 -3.80 3.34
C PHE A 27 -2.30 -3.72 4.79
N PRO A 28 -1.47 -3.32 5.77
CA PRO A 28 -1.86 -3.49 7.17
C PRO A 28 -2.95 -2.48 7.56
N THR A 29 -3.26 -1.50 6.69
CA THR A 29 -4.08 -0.33 7.02
C THR A 29 -4.93 0.12 5.82
N LEU A 30 -5.90 -0.70 5.39
CA LEU A 30 -6.87 -0.31 4.35
C LEU A 30 -7.68 0.96 4.69
N HIS A 31 -7.61 1.46 5.93
CA HIS A 31 -8.29 2.64 6.43
C HIS A 31 -7.32 3.83 6.62
N SER A 32 -6.49 4.16 5.62
CA SER A 32 -5.58 5.32 5.67
C SER A 32 -6.25 6.65 5.28
N TYR A 33 -7.47 6.60 4.75
CA TYR A 33 -8.25 7.77 4.31
C TYR A 33 -9.75 7.45 4.33
N ILE A 34 -10.57 8.50 4.28
CA ILE A 34 -12.02 8.40 4.17
C ILE A 34 -12.38 8.64 2.69
N PRO A 35 -12.96 7.66 1.98
CA PRO A 35 -13.47 7.90 0.63
C PRO A 35 -14.72 8.79 0.71
N ILE A 36 -14.76 9.82 -0.13
CA ILE A 36 -15.91 10.73 -0.28
C ILE A 36 -16.37 10.64 -1.73
N LYS A 37 -17.68 10.65 -1.96
CA LYS A 37 -18.23 10.69 -3.33
C LYS A 37 -17.77 11.95 -4.04
N VAL A 38 -17.55 11.84 -5.35
CA VAL A 38 -17.14 12.98 -6.19
C VAL A 38 -18.18 14.11 -6.16
N ASP A 39 -19.45 13.77 -5.98
CA ASP A 39 -20.55 14.73 -5.88
C ASP A 39 -20.70 15.35 -4.48
N TYR A 40 -19.83 15.00 -3.52
CA TYR A 40 -19.79 15.49 -2.14
C TYR A 40 -21.07 15.30 -1.31
N THR A 41 -22.02 14.50 -1.80
CA THR A 41 -23.31 14.28 -1.13
C THR A 41 -23.19 13.66 0.27
N ASP A 42 -22.10 12.93 0.52
CA ASP A 42 -21.79 12.22 1.77
C ASP A 42 -20.86 13.01 2.70
N LEU A 43 -20.40 14.19 2.28
CA LEU A 43 -19.44 14.99 3.06
C LEU A 43 -19.99 15.37 4.44
N PHE A 44 -21.25 15.82 4.50
CA PHE A 44 -21.88 16.22 5.76
C PHE A 44 -22.16 15.03 6.68
N ASP A 45 -22.52 13.87 6.12
CA ASP A 45 -22.74 12.65 6.88
C ASP A 45 -21.44 12.17 7.54
N VAL A 46 -20.32 12.23 6.80
CA VAL A 46 -18.99 11.91 7.31
C VAL A 46 -18.57 12.89 8.39
N MET A 47 -18.77 14.20 8.19
CA MET A 47 -18.43 15.19 9.19
C MET A 47 -19.27 15.03 10.46
N ALA A 48 -20.57 14.78 10.34
CA ALA A 48 -21.44 14.53 11.49
C ALA A 48 -21.03 13.26 12.25
N PHE A 49 -20.56 12.22 11.55
CA PHE A 49 -20.06 11.00 12.18
C PHE A 49 -18.78 11.24 13.00
N PHE A 50 -17.81 11.98 12.48
CA PHE A 50 -16.54 12.21 13.18
C PHE A 50 -16.62 13.35 14.21
N ALA A 51 -17.28 14.46 13.87
CA ALA A 51 -17.37 15.64 14.71
C ALA A 51 -18.52 15.59 15.74
N GLY A 52 -19.50 14.70 15.55
CA GLY A 52 -20.68 14.59 16.39
C GLY A 52 -21.73 15.69 16.11
N ASP A 53 -22.67 15.85 17.04
CA ASP A 53 -23.70 16.90 16.99
C ASP A 53 -23.13 18.30 17.29
N LEU A 54 -23.91 19.36 17.14
CA LEU A 54 -23.55 20.77 17.43
C LEU A 54 -23.04 21.00 18.86
N ARG A 55 -23.26 20.05 19.78
CA ARG A 55 -22.78 20.08 21.17
C ARG A 55 -21.53 19.22 21.39
N GLY A 56 -21.01 18.56 20.35
CA GLY A 56 -19.86 17.64 20.41
C GLY A 56 -20.19 16.25 20.95
N GLU A 57 -21.47 15.95 21.19
CA GLU A 57 -21.93 14.65 21.66
C GLU A 57 -21.95 13.63 20.51
N ASN A 58 -21.56 12.39 20.78
CA ASN A 58 -21.40 11.29 19.80
C ASN A 58 -20.30 11.52 18.74
N ALA A 59 -19.28 12.33 19.03
CA ALA A 59 -18.11 12.45 18.18
C ALA A 59 -17.23 11.18 18.21
N HIS A 60 -16.59 10.86 17.10
CA HIS A 60 -15.70 9.71 16.94
C HIS A 60 -14.25 10.14 16.63
N ASP A 61 -13.74 11.11 17.39
CA ASP A 61 -12.41 11.69 17.18
C ASP A 61 -11.27 10.67 17.37
N ASP A 62 -11.40 9.76 18.35
CA ASP A 62 -10.41 8.68 18.59
C ASP A 62 -10.20 7.81 17.34
N LEU A 63 -11.30 7.48 16.64
CA LEU A 63 -11.25 6.70 15.41
C LEU A 63 -10.59 7.49 14.28
N ALA A 64 -10.92 8.78 14.17
CA ALA A 64 -10.29 9.68 13.20
C ALA A 64 -8.78 9.76 13.44
N GLN A 65 -8.34 9.85 14.69
CA GLN A 65 -6.92 9.88 15.06
C GLN A 65 -6.19 8.59 14.65
N ILE A 66 -6.79 7.42 14.88
CA ILE A 66 -6.20 6.13 14.50
C ILE A 66 -6.02 6.07 12.97
N ILE A 67 -7.05 6.44 12.21
CA ILE A 67 -7.02 6.46 10.74
C ILE A 67 -5.94 7.43 10.24
N ALA A 68 -5.89 8.65 10.81
CA ALA A 68 -4.91 9.65 10.43
C ALA A 68 -3.47 9.20 10.72
N ARG A 69 -3.21 8.58 11.87
CA ARG A 69 -1.88 8.07 12.23
C ARG A 69 -1.45 6.94 11.29
N GLN A 70 -2.35 6.00 11.00
CA GLN A 70 -2.06 4.91 10.05
C GLN A 70 -1.75 5.43 8.66
N GLY A 71 -2.50 6.43 8.18
CA GLY A 71 -2.24 7.07 6.89
C GLY A 71 -0.89 7.81 6.86
N GLN A 72 -0.53 8.47 7.96
CA GLN A 72 0.76 9.14 8.10
C GLN A 72 1.92 8.15 8.07
N GLU A 73 1.87 7.09 8.87
CA GLU A 73 2.91 6.06 8.93
C GLU A 73 3.11 5.37 7.57
N PHE A 74 2.01 5.09 6.87
CA PHE A 74 2.06 4.52 5.52
C PHE A 74 2.77 5.46 4.54
N ALA A 75 2.39 6.74 4.52
CA ALA A 75 3.02 7.73 3.64
C ALA A 75 4.52 7.89 3.92
N GLN A 76 4.93 7.91 5.19
CA GLN A 76 6.35 8.04 5.54
C GLN A 76 7.19 6.83 5.11
N THR A 77 6.61 5.64 5.15
CA THR A 77 7.34 4.39 4.91
C THR A 77 7.33 3.94 3.45
N HIS A 78 6.28 4.25 2.69
CA HIS A 78 6.07 3.75 1.33
C HIS A 78 6.10 4.83 0.24
N ARG A 79 6.20 6.11 0.62
CA ARG A 79 6.31 7.24 -0.32
C ARG A 79 7.62 8.02 -0.13
N ARG A 80 8.71 7.34 0.21
CA ARG A 80 10.03 8.01 0.31
C ARG A 80 10.52 8.37 -1.09
N TYR A 81 11.38 9.38 -1.19
CA TYR A 81 11.98 9.79 -2.47
C TYR A 81 12.69 8.62 -3.18
N ALA A 82 13.45 7.80 -2.43
CA ALA A 82 14.11 6.62 -2.98
C ALA A 82 13.12 5.59 -3.58
N ASP A 83 11.93 5.45 -2.98
CA ASP A 83 10.91 4.54 -3.50
C ASP A 83 10.32 5.09 -4.82
N MET A 84 10.19 6.42 -4.95
CA MET A 84 9.77 7.08 -6.19
C MET A 84 10.82 6.99 -7.30
N GLU A 85 12.09 7.20 -6.98
CA GLU A 85 13.20 7.05 -7.93
C GLU A 85 13.26 5.62 -8.49
N ALA A 86 13.19 4.62 -7.61
CA ALA A 86 13.16 3.22 -8.01
C ALA A 86 11.91 2.88 -8.84
N TYR A 87 10.74 3.43 -8.49
CA TYR A 87 9.51 3.25 -9.23
C TYR A 87 9.59 3.81 -10.65
N VAL A 88 10.03 5.07 -10.79
CA VAL A 88 10.14 5.73 -12.11
C VAL A 88 11.17 5.02 -12.98
N PHE A 89 12.31 4.62 -12.40
CA PHE A 89 13.33 3.87 -13.12
C PHE A 89 12.78 2.53 -13.62
N ARG A 90 12.10 1.77 -12.76
CA ARG A 90 11.49 0.49 -13.15
C ARG A 90 10.38 0.67 -14.20
N LEU A 91 9.57 1.72 -14.08
CA LEU A 91 8.54 2.05 -15.05
C LEU A 91 9.15 2.36 -16.43
N ALA A 92 10.21 3.17 -16.48
CA ALA A 92 10.88 3.52 -17.73
C ALA A 92 11.49 2.30 -18.43
N LEU A 93 12.12 1.39 -17.67
CA LEU A 93 12.68 0.15 -18.22
C LEU A 93 11.58 -0.78 -18.77
N GLU A 94 10.49 -0.99 -18.03
CA GLU A 94 9.38 -1.81 -18.50
C GLU A 94 8.65 -1.20 -19.69
N TRP A 95 8.53 0.13 -19.72
CA TRP A 95 7.98 0.85 -20.86
C TRP A 95 8.83 0.65 -22.11
N ALA A 96 10.16 0.77 -21.98
CA ALA A 96 11.09 0.53 -23.06
C ALA A 96 11.00 -0.92 -23.58
N ARG A 97 10.92 -1.90 -22.67
CA ARG A 97 10.74 -3.33 -23.03
C ARG A 97 9.41 -3.58 -23.76
N CYS A 98 8.31 -2.96 -23.33
CA CYS A 98 7.02 -3.08 -23.99
C CYS A 98 7.01 -2.46 -25.40
N SER A 99 7.77 -1.38 -25.60
CA SER A 99 7.83 -0.61 -26.85
C SER A 99 8.80 -1.19 -27.89
N ALA A 100 9.74 -2.04 -27.47
CA ALA A 100 10.72 -2.66 -28.37
C ALA A 100 10.07 -3.70 -29.30
N SER A 101 10.49 -3.70 -30.57
CA SER A 101 10.09 -4.71 -31.56
C SER A 101 10.66 -6.10 -31.25
N ASP A 102 11.88 -6.14 -30.70
CA ASP A 102 12.52 -7.36 -30.20
C ASP A 102 12.72 -7.26 -28.69
N ARG A 103 11.81 -7.91 -27.95
CA ARG A 103 11.74 -7.83 -26.49
C ARG A 103 12.79 -8.68 -25.79
N ALA A 104 13.18 -9.80 -26.39
CA ALA A 104 14.11 -10.76 -25.79
C ALA A 104 15.53 -10.18 -25.69
N SER A 105 15.87 -9.26 -26.60
CA SER A 105 17.15 -8.54 -26.58
C SER A 105 17.33 -7.61 -25.37
N MET A 106 16.24 -7.22 -24.70
CA MET A 106 16.24 -6.28 -23.57
C MET A 106 16.15 -6.96 -22.20
N ASP A 107 16.12 -8.30 -22.16
CA ASP A 107 16.11 -9.04 -20.90
C ASP A 107 17.49 -8.96 -20.23
N TYR A 108 17.48 -8.79 -18.91
CA TYR A 108 18.72 -8.72 -18.12
C TYR A 108 19.26 -10.13 -17.87
N PHE A 109 20.37 -10.45 -18.53
CA PHE A 109 21.20 -11.62 -18.24
C PHE A 109 22.23 -11.20 -17.20
N GLY A 110 22.09 -11.70 -15.96
CA GLY A 110 22.99 -11.33 -14.86
C GLY A 110 24.46 -11.70 -15.14
N PRO A 111 25.42 -11.16 -14.35
CA PRO A 111 26.82 -11.48 -14.54
C PRO A 111 27.08 -12.93 -14.08
N GLY A 112 26.99 -13.88 -15.02
CA GLY A 112 27.19 -15.31 -14.76
C GLY A 112 26.47 -16.29 -15.69
N THR A 113 25.82 -15.82 -16.76
CA THR A 113 25.26 -16.69 -17.83
C THR A 113 25.91 -16.39 -19.16
#